data_AF-A0A7W9LMQ2-F1
#
_entry.id   AF-A0A7W9LMQ2-F1
#
_cell.length_a   1.000
_cell.length_b   1.000
_cell.length_c   1.000
_cell.angle_alpha   90.00
_cell.angle_beta   90.00
_cell.angle_gamma   90.00
#
_symmetry.space_group_name_H-M   'P 1'
#
loop_
_entity.id
_entity.type
_entity.pdbx_description
1 polymer ?
#
loop_
_entity_poly.entity_id
_entity_poly.type
_entity_poly.pdbx_seq_one_letter_code
_entity_poly.pdbx_strand_id
1 'polypeptide(L)'
;MKIPAPVTTKALLTAGLVAGPLFLTTWLVQVLVRDGFDPRKHTLSLLSLGEGGWVQISNFVVTGVLFAACAAGLHRAEVPGTRWGPRLVALLGLGLILGGVFVTDPGAGFPAGAPPGAPEEITVTGMLHSAGAGIAMVSGIAATIVYARAFRRAGDRHDTRAARACVLAAVAAGAVLIYPSPDGLSLRLVAASAILYAFVAAVAAHARARVASPETPVTPSERSAR
;
A
#
# COMPACT_ATOMS: atom_id res chain seq x y z
N MET A 1 -27.87 -23.77 6.94
CA MET A 1 -26.89 -22.85 6.31
C MET A 1 -26.48 -21.81 7.36
N LYS A 2 -25.26 -21.87 7.92
CA LYS A 2 -24.80 -20.88 8.90
C LYS A 2 -24.41 -19.61 8.15
N ILE A 3 -25.07 -18.49 8.44
CA ILE A 3 -24.67 -17.17 7.92
C ILE A 3 -23.30 -16.86 8.54
N PRO A 4 -22.25 -16.54 7.75
CA PRO A 4 -20.96 -16.17 8.29
C PRO A 4 -21.07 -14.91 9.15
N ALA A 5 -20.36 -14.91 10.29
CA ALA A 5 -20.37 -13.76 11.19
C ALA A 5 -19.86 -12.49 10.46
N PRO A 6 -20.44 -11.30 10.73
CA PRO A 6 -20.05 -10.08 10.08
C PRO A 6 -18.58 -9.72 10.38
N VAL A 7 -17.84 -9.28 9.36
CA VAL A 7 -16.43 -8.89 9.49
C VAL A 7 -16.32 -7.65 10.40
N THR A 8 -15.50 -7.76 11.44
CA THR A 8 -15.31 -6.68 12.42
C THR A 8 -14.42 -5.56 11.86
N THR A 9 -14.61 -4.32 12.34
CA THR A 9 -13.72 -3.18 11.98
C THR A 9 -12.26 -3.50 12.31
N LYS A 10 -11.99 -4.20 13.43
CA LYS A 10 -10.63 -4.62 13.81
C LYS A 10 -10.02 -5.58 12.80
N ALA A 11 -10.78 -6.54 12.27
CA ALA A 11 -10.30 -7.48 11.25
C ALA A 11 -9.96 -6.75 9.93
N LEU A 12 -10.83 -5.82 9.50
CA LEU A 12 -10.58 -4.99 8.33
C LEU A 12 -9.30 -4.16 8.48
N LEU A 13 -9.06 -3.54 9.64
CA LEU A 13 -7.83 -2.80 9.92
C LEU A 13 -6.60 -3.71 9.95
N THR A 14 -6.72 -4.92 10.51
CA THR A 14 -5.64 -5.92 10.50
C THR A 14 -5.21 -6.31 9.08
N ALA A 15 -6.11 -6.29 8.09
CA ALA A 15 -5.74 -6.51 6.69
C ALA A 15 -4.64 -5.53 6.22
N GLY A 16 -4.71 -4.26 6.63
CA GLY A 16 -3.69 -3.25 6.31
C GLY A 16 -2.34 -3.47 7.00
N LEU A 17 -2.33 -4.11 8.18
CA LEU A 17 -1.09 -4.49 8.87
C LEU A 17 -0.39 -5.66 8.15
N VAL A 18 -1.17 -6.57 7.56
CA VAL A 18 -0.66 -7.79 6.92
C VAL A 18 -0.24 -7.55 5.47
N ALA A 19 -0.93 -6.66 4.74
CA ALA A 19 -0.74 -6.43 3.30
C ALA A 19 0.73 -6.18 2.90
N GLY A 20 1.40 -5.22 3.55
CA GLY A 20 2.79 -4.87 3.24
C GLY A 20 3.79 -6.01 3.48
N PRO A 21 3.84 -6.57 4.70
CA PRO A 21 4.71 -7.71 5.01
C PRO A 21 4.47 -8.91 4.08
N LEU A 22 3.20 -9.24 3.79
CA LEU A 22 2.85 -10.31 2.85
C LEU A 22 3.46 -10.03 1.47
N PHE A 23 3.25 -8.82 0.95
CA PHE A 23 3.73 -8.45 -0.37
C PHE A 23 5.25 -8.54 -0.50
N LEU A 24 5.97 -7.95 0.45
CA LEU A 24 7.42 -7.89 0.45
C LEU A 24 8.06 -9.25 0.69
N THR A 25 7.47 -10.09 1.56
CA THR A 25 7.96 -11.45 1.81
C THR A 25 7.79 -12.32 0.56
N THR A 26 6.62 -12.24 -0.09
CA THR A 26 6.34 -12.99 -1.32
C THR A 26 7.25 -12.55 -2.46
N TRP A 27 7.50 -11.25 -2.59
CA TRP A 27 8.48 -10.71 -3.54
C TRP A 27 9.89 -11.22 -3.24
N LEU A 28 10.34 -11.15 -1.98
CA LEU A 28 11.68 -11.58 -1.58
C LEU A 28 11.89 -13.08 -1.82
N VAL A 29 10.90 -13.91 -1.52
CA VAL A 29 10.96 -15.35 -1.84
C VAL A 29 11.13 -15.57 -3.34
N GLN A 30 10.35 -14.87 -4.18
CA GLN A 30 10.50 -14.96 -5.63
C GLN A 30 11.87 -14.50 -6.13
N VAL A 31 12.44 -13.44 -5.55
CA VAL A 31 13.82 -13.01 -5.86
C VAL A 31 14.84 -14.13 -5.62
N LEU A 32 14.62 -14.96 -4.59
CA LEU A 32 15.54 -16.04 -4.23
C LEU A 32 15.38 -17.30 -5.10
N VAL A 33 14.19 -17.54 -5.66
CA VAL A 33 13.89 -18.78 -6.38
C VAL A 33 13.69 -18.61 -7.88
N ARG A 34 13.56 -17.36 -8.37
CA ARG A 34 13.30 -17.09 -9.79
C ARG A 34 14.62 -16.97 -10.54
N ASP A 35 14.92 -17.99 -11.34
CA ASP A 35 16.09 -18.00 -12.21
C ASP A 35 16.15 -16.77 -13.13
N GLY A 36 17.34 -16.17 -13.20
CA GLY A 36 17.60 -14.99 -14.01
C GLY A 36 17.02 -13.68 -13.46
N PHE A 37 16.30 -13.67 -12.33
CA PHE A 37 15.81 -12.43 -11.75
C PHE A 37 16.89 -11.70 -10.93
N ASP A 38 17.32 -10.53 -11.37
CA ASP A 38 18.23 -9.65 -10.62
C ASP A 38 17.46 -8.45 -10.06
N PRO A 39 17.24 -8.34 -8.73
CA PRO A 39 16.46 -7.25 -8.13
C PRO A 39 17.11 -5.87 -8.30
N ARG A 40 18.38 -5.79 -8.70
CA ARG A 40 19.03 -4.51 -9.02
C ARG A 40 18.62 -4.01 -10.40
N LYS A 41 18.29 -4.92 -11.33
CA LYS A 41 17.99 -4.62 -12.74
C LYS A 41 16.51 -4.72 -13.04
N HIS A 42 15.88 -5.81 -12.61
CA HIS A 42 14.52 -6.17 -12.97
C HIS A 42 13.56 -5.60 -11.93
N THR A 43 12.56 -4.84 -12.39
CA THR A 43 11.47 -4.37 -11.54
C THR A 43 10.67 -5.55 -10.99
N LEU A 44 10.13 -5.41 -9.78
CA LEU A 44 9.34 -6.47 -9.15
C LEU A 44 8.14 -6.93 -10.00
N SER A 45 7.61 -6.05 -10.87
CA SER A 45 6.49 -6.38 -11.75
C SER A 45 6.89 -7.38 -12.82
N LEU A 46 8.16 -7.43 -13.26
CA LEU A 46 8.62 -8.41 -14.23
C LEU A 46 8.49 -9.84 -13.73
N LEU A 47 8.46 -10.08 -12.41
CA LEU A 47 8.16 -11.40 -11.83
C LEU A 47 6.77 -11.93 -12.20
N SER A 48 5.86 -11.09 -12.68
CA SER A 48 4.55 -11.54 -13.20
C SER A 48 4.63 -12.27 -14.55
N LEU A 49 5.80 -12.27 -15.19
CA LEU A 49 6.05 -12.90 -16.48
C LEU A 49 6.61 -14.32 -16.35
N GLY A 50 6.29 -15.15 -17.35
CA GLY A 50 6.82 -16.51 -17.51
C GLY A 50 6.37 -17.48 -16.41
N GLU A 51 7.14 -18.56 -16.25
CA GLU A 51 6.86 -19.61 -15.26
C GLU A 51 6.76 -19.06 -13.82
N GLY A 52 5.69 -19.42 -13.10
CA GLY A 52 5.46 -18.91 -11.74
C GLY A 52 4.96 -17.48 -11.66
N GLY A 53 4.76 -16.77 -12.78
CA GLY A 53 4.31 -15.37 -12.76
C GLY A 53 2.95 -15.13 -12.10
N TRP A 54 2.11 -16.16 -12.07
CA TRP A 54 0.85 -16.15 -11.34
C TRP A 54 1.03 -15.85 -9.84
N VAL A 55 2.18 -16.17 -9.24
CA VAL A 55 2.48 -15.87 -7.84
C VAL A 55 2.56 -14.37 -7.63
N GLN A 56 3.31 -13.64 -8.45
CA GLN A 56 3.40 -12.18 -8.35
C GLN A 56 2.07 -11.51 -8.71
N ILE A 57 1.33 -12.03 -9.70
CA ILE A 57 -0.03 -11.55 -10.03
C ILE A 57 -0.95 -11.69 -8.82
N SER A 58 -0.96 -12.87 -8.19
CA SER A 58 -1.76 -13.14 -6.99
C SER A 58 -1.34 -12.24 -5.83
N ASN A 59 -0.04 -12.03 -5.67
CA ASN A 59 0.53 -11.15 -4.65
C ASN A 59 0.01 -9.71 -4.79
N PHE A 60 0.00 -9.17 -6.02
CA PHE A 60 -0.58 -7.86 -6.33
C PHE A 60 -2.07 -7.79 -6.00
N VAL A 61 -2.86 -8.75 -6.50
CA VAL A 61 -4.33 -8.75 -6.32
C VAL A 61 -4.70 -8.92 -4.85
N VAL A 62 -4.12 -9.89 -4.14
CA VAL A 62 -4.39 -10.15 -2.72
C VAL A 62 -4.01 -8.93 -1.88
N THR A 63 -2.84 -8.34 -2.10
CA THR A 63 -2.40 -7.14 -1.38
C THR A 63 -3.33 -5.96 -1.66
N GLY A 64 -3.77 -5.79 -2.91
CA GLY A 64 -4.74 -4.75 -3.26
C GLY A 64 -6.09 -4.93 -2.59
N VAL A 65 -6.60 -6.17 -2.50
CA VAL A 65 -7.83 -6.50 -1.76
C VAL A 65 -7.67 -6.24 -0.26
N LEU A 66 -6.52 -6.58 0.33
CA LEU A 66 -6.24 -6.30 1.74
C LEU A 66 -6.21 -4.79 2.02
N PHE A 67 -5.67 -3.96 1.13
CA PHE A 67 -5.76 -2.51 1.26
C PHE A 67 -7.17 -1.96 1.07
N ALA A 68 -7.97 -2.52 0.16
CA ALA A 68 -9.38 -2.16 0.03
C ALA A 68 -10.18 -2.52 1.29
N ALA A 69 -9.92 -3.68 1.90
CA ALA A 69 -10.49 -4.06 3.19
C ALA A 69 -10.06 -3.10 4.31
N CYS A 70 -8.77 -2.75 4.36
CA CYS A 70 -8.24 -1.75 5.30
C CYS A 70 -8.94 -0.40 5.13
N ALA A 71 -9.12 0.07 3.89
CA ALA A 71 -9.86 1.29 3.60
C ALA A 71 -11.29 1.26 4.16
N ALA A 72 -12.02 0.14 4.01
CA ALA A 72 -13.33 -0.03 4.62
C ALA A 72 -13.26 0.03 6.16
N GLY A 73 -12.24 -0.57 6.77
CA GLY A 73 -11.98 -0.47 8.21
C GLY A 73 -11.70 0.95 8.68
N LEU A 74 -10.88 1.70 7.94
CA LEU A 74 -10.55 3.10 8.22
C LEU A 74 -11.78 4.01 8.08
N HIS A 75 -12.64 3.74 7.11
CA HIS A 75 -13.91 4.44 6.97
C HIS A 75 -14.83 4.20 8.16
N ARG A 76 -14.98 2.93 8.59
CA ARG A 76 -15.82 2.53 9.73
C ARG A 76 -15.30 3.01 11.08
N ALA A 77 -14.00 3.24 11.21
CA ALA A 77 -13.39 3.72 12.46
C ALA A 77 -13.54 5.23 12.67
N GLU A 78 -14.15 5.95 11.71
CA GLU A 78 -14.49 7.38 11.78
C GLU A 78 -13.33 8.28 12.27
N VAL A 79 -12.10 7.95 11.89
CA VAL A 79 -10.91 8.71 12.31
C VAL A 79 -11.09 10.20 11.94
N PRO A 80 -11.02 11.14 12.91
CA PRO A 80 -11.38 12.54 12.70
C PRO A 80 -10.78 13.16 11.43
N GLY A 81 -11.63 13.77 10.60
CA GLY A 81 -11.22 14.68 9.51
C GLY A 81 -10.78 14.08 8.17
N THR A 82 -10.98 12.78 7.90
CA THR A 82 -10.30 12.10 6.77
C THR A 82 -11.20 11.43 5.73
N ARG A 83 -12.31 12.04 5.30
CA ARG A 83 -13.16 11.46 4.22
C ARG A 83 -12.37 10.95 2.99
N TRP A 84 -11.24 11.58 2.68
CA TRP A 84 -10.36 11.23 1.56
C TRP A 84 -9.31 10.15 1.89
N GLY A 85 -8.94 9.97 3.16
CA GLY A 85 -7.92 9.01 3.58
C GLY A 85 -8.27 7.57 3.16
N PRO A 86 -9.44 7.03 3.57
CA PRO A 86 -9.88 5.70 3.15
C PRO A 86 -9.99 5.57 1.63
N ARG A 87 -10.48 6.60 0.93
CA ARG A 87 -10.62 6.58 -0.53
C ARG A 87 -9.27 6.45 -1.23
N LEU A 88 -8.25 7.17 -0.76
CA LEU A 88 -6.90 7.08 -1.32
C LEU A 88 -6.23 5.74 -1.01
N VAL A 89 -6.48 5.14 0.16
CA VAL A 89 -6.02 3.77 0.47
C VAL A 89 -6.74 2.73 -0.42
N ALA A 90 -8.03 2.93 -0.71
CA ALA A 90 -8.75 2.08 -1.66
C ALA A 90 -8.21 2.22 -3.09
N LEU A 91 -7.86 3.43 -3.53
CA LEU A 91 -7.22 3.67 -4.82
C LEU A 91 -5.82 3.05 -4.89
N LEU A 92 -5.06 3.06 -3.79
CA LEU A 92 -3.80 2.33 -3.70
C LEU A 92 -4.02 0.84 -3.95
N GLY A 93 -5.02 0.25 -3.29
CA GLY A 93 -5.39 -1.15 -3.49
C GLY A 93 -5.85 -1.44 -4.93
N LEU A 94 -6.67 -0.57 -5.51
CA LEU A 94 -7.12 -0.69 -6.90
C LEU A 94 -5.95 -0.64 -7.89
N GLY A 95 -4.98 0.26 -7.68
CA GLY A 95 -3.78 0.33 -8.51
C GLY A 95 -2.98 -0.97 -8.51
N LEU A 96 -2.85 -1.63 -7.36
CA LEU A 96 -2.21 -2.95 -7.26
C LEU A 96 -3.02 -4.04 -7.96
N ILE A 97 -4.35 -4.05 -7.81
CA ILE A 97 -5.21 -5.01 -8.53
C ILE A 97 -5.03 -4.86 -10.04
N LEU A 98 -5.03 -3.62 -10.54
CA LEU A 98 -4.79 -3.34 -11.97
C LEU A 98 -3.41 -3.83 -12.40
N GLY A 99 -2.36 -3.58 -11.61
CA GLY A 99 -1.01 -4.09 -11.89
C GLY A 99 -0.87 -5.62 -11.83
N GLY A 100 -1.75 -6.30 -11.10
CA GLY A 100 -1.82 -7.77 -11.11
C GLY A 100 -2.60 -8.32 -12.31
N VAL A 101 -3.77 -7.74 -12.60
CA VAL A 101 -4.66 -8.18 -13.69
C VAL A 101 -4.04 -7.89 -15.06
N PHE A 102 -3.44 -6.71 -15.22
CA PHE A 102 -2.74 -6.32 -16.42
C PHE A 102 -1.24 -6.52 -16.19
N VAL A 103 -0.66 -7.49 -16.89
CA VAL A 103 0.75 -7.87 -16.83
C VAL A 103 1.62 -6.87 -17.58
N THR A 104 2.82 -6.59 -17.07
CA THR A 104 3.78 -5.67 -17.69
C THR A 104 4.43 -6.26 -18.94
N ASP A 105 4.97 -5.42 -19.83
CA ASP A 105 5.67 -5.90 -21.02
C ASP A 105 7.07 -6.44 -20.65
N PRO A 106 7.55 -7.50 -21.31
CA PRO A 106 8.92 -8.01 -21.12
C PRO A 106 9.99 -6.97 -21.46
N GLY A 107 11.07 -6.96 -20.69
CA GLY A 107 12.18 -6.05 -20.89
C GLY A 107 13.29 -6.27 -19.88
N ALA A 108 14.35 -5.47 -19.99
CA ALA A 108 15.57 -5.57 -19.19
C ALA A 108 16.22 -6.97 -19.21
N GLY A 109 15.97 -7.75 -20.27
CA GLY A 109 16.44 -9.13 -20.41
C GLY A 109 15.64 -10.15 -19.60
N PHE A 110 14.47 -9.79 -19.06
CA PHE A 110 13.60 -10.69 -18.31
C PHE A 110 12.18 -10.80 -18.87
N PRO A 111 11.62 -12.02 -18.98
CA PRO A 111 12.29 -13.32 -18.79
C PRO A 111 13.31 -13.60 -19.91
N ALA A 112 13.99 -14.75 -19.87
CA ALA A 112 14.94 -15.14 -20.92
C ALA A 112 14.29 -15.06 -22.31
N GLY A 113 14.98 -14.40 -23.25
CA GLY A 113 14.45 -14.09 -24.59
C GLY A 113 13.82 -12.70 -24.72
N ALA A 114 13.63 -11.96 -23.62
CA ALA A 114 13.16 -10.58 -23.66
C ALA A 114 14.27 -9.61 -24.13
N PRO A 115 13.92 -8.43 -24.66
CA PRO A 115 14.87 -7.41 -25.07
C PRO A 115 15.77 -6.98 -23.89
N PRO A 116 17.07 -6.73 -24.10
CA PRO A 116 18.01 -6.38 -23.03
C PRO A 116 17.72 -5.01 -22.39
N GLY A 117 17.03 -4.13 -23.12
CA GLY A 117 16.70 -2.77 -22.70
C GLY A 117 15.21 -2.58 -22.42
N ALA A 118 14.64 -1.47 -22.88
CA ALA A 118 13.19 -1.26 -22.81
C ALA A 118 12.43 -2.32 -23.63
N PRO A 119 11.13 -2.54 -23.34
CA PRO A 119 10.28 -3.36 -24.21
C PRO A 119 10.35 -2.91 -25.68
N GLU A 120 10.38 -3.86 -26.61
CA GLU A 120 10.35 -3.60 -28.05
C GLU A 120 9.00 -3.04 -28.50
N GLU A 121 7.92 -3.53 -27.88
CA GLU A 121 6.56 -3.06 -28.11
C GLU A 121 5.89 -2.74 -26.77
N ILE A 122 5.16 -1.61 -26.73
CA ILE A 122 4.34 -1.24 -25.58
C ILE A 122 2.93 -1.75 -25.86
N THR A 123 2.49 -2.75 -25.10
CA THR A 123 1.15 -3.32 -25.27
C THR A 123 0.11 -2.56 -24.44
N VAL A 124 -1.16 -2.72 -24.78
CA VAL A 124 -2.27 -2.18 -23.98
C VAL A 124 -2.22 -2.69 -22.54
N THR A 125 -1.87 -3.96 -22.35
CA THR A 125 -1.72 -4.56 -21.03
C THR A 125 -0.57 -3.91 -20.25
N GLY A 126 0.58 -3.68 -20.89
CA GLY A 126 1.71 -2.98 -20.28
C GLY A 126 1.40 -1.52 -19.94
N MET A 127 0.62 -0.82 -20.77
CA MET A 127 0.11 0.53 -20.45
C MET A 127 -0.83 0.51 -19.23
N LEU A 128 -1.79 -0.41 -19.19
CA LEU A 128 -2.73 -0.53 -18.07
C LEU A 128 -2.02 -0.94 -16.77
N HIS A 129 -1.02 -1.81 -16.85
CA HIS A 129 -0.13 -2.14 -15.73
C HIS A 129 0.55 -0.87 -15.19
N SER A 130 1.16 -0.09 -16.08
CA SER A 130 1.88 1.14 -15.74
C SER A 130 0.95 2.19 -15.14
N ALA A 131 -0.27 2.32 -15.67
CA ALA A 131 -1.31 3.17 -15.11
C ALA A 131 -1.72 2.72 -13.69
N GLY A 132 -1.88 1.41 -13.47
CA GLY A 132 -2.14 0.83 -12.15
C GLY A 132 -1.03 1.16 -11.14
N ALA A 133 0.23 0.98 -11.54
CA ALA A 133 1.39 1.35 -10.73
C ALA A 133 1.43 2.85 -10.40
N GLY A 134 1.12 3.71 -11.37
CA GLY A 134 1.00 5.16 -11.18
C GLY A 134 -0.11 5.53 -10.19
N ILE A 135 -1.30 4.95 -10.35
CA ILE A 135 -2.44 5.13 -9.42
C ILE A 135 -2.03 4.71 -8.01
N ALA A 136 -1.38 3.56 -7.86
CA ALA A 136 -0.93 3.05 -6.57
C ALA A 136 0.03 4.03 -5.88
N MET A 137 1.10 4.47 -6.56
CA MET A 137 2.08 5.38 -5.96
C MET A 137 1.49 6.75 -5.64
N VAL A 138 0.79 7.37 -6.59
CA VAL A 138 0.25 8.73 -6.41
C VAL A 138 -0.78 8.76 -5.30
N SER A 139 -1.70 7.79 -5.26
CA SER A 139 -2.71 7.71 -4.20
C SER A 139 -2.10 7.41 -2.83
N GLY A 140 -1.10 6.52 -2.75
CA GLY A 140 -0.37 6.23 -1.52
C GLY A 140 0.32 7.48 -0.96
N ILE A 141 1.05 8.22 -1.80
CA ILE A 141 1.70 9.49 -1.41
C ILE A 141 0.63 10.50 -0.98
N ALA A 142 -0.43 10.71 -1.75
CA ALA A 142 -1.51 11.63 -1.39
C ALA A 142 -2.15 11.25 -0.04
N ALA A 143 -2.32 9.95 0.25
CA ALA A 143 -2.86 9.47 1.51
C ALA A 143 -1.97 9.89 2.69
N THR A 144 -0.64 9.79 2.57
CA THR A 144 0.29 10.24 3.63
C THR A 144 0.04 11.70 4.01
N ILE A 145 -0.16 12.57 3.02
CA ILE A 145 -0.37 14.00 3.22
C ILE A 145 -1.75 14.27 3.87
N VAL A 146 -2.80 13.56 3.42
CA VAL A 146 -4.15 13.70 3.98
C VAL A 146 -4.19 13.27 5.44
N TYR A 147 -3.63 12.10 5.78
CA TYR A 147 -3.59 11.63 7.16
C TYR A 147 -2.68 12.50 8.04
N ALA A 148 -1.55 12.98 7.52
CA ALA A 148 -0.70 13.92 8.25
C ALA A 148 -1.47 15.19 8.64
N ARG A 149 -2.25 15.77 7.72
CA ARG A 149 -3.06 16.97 7.98
C ARG A 149 -4.14 16.72 9.01
N ALA A 150 -4.80 15.57 8.94
CA ALA A 150 -5.88 15.25 9.86
C ALA A 150 -5.39 14.98 11.28
N PHE A 151 -4.34 14.18 11.45
CA PHE A 151 -3.78 13.92 12.77
C PHE A 151 -3.25 15.21 13.43
N ARG A 152 -2.64 16.13 12.67
CA ARG A 152 -2.25 17.45 13.22
C ARG A 152 -3.41 18.27 13.76
N ARG A 153 -4.62 18.11 13.21
CA ARG A 153 -5.81 18.86 13.65
C ARG A 153 -6.47 18.25 14.88
N ALA A 154 -6.32 16.94 15.10
CA ALA A 154 -6.91 16.24 16.24
C ALA A 154 -6.16 16.54 17.55
N GLY A 155 -4.85 16.77 17.49
CA GLY A 155 -4.12 17.53 18.53
C GLY A 155 -3.66 16.77 19.77
N ASP A 156 -3.93 15.45 19.89
CA ASP A 156 -3.40 14.66 21.01
C ASP A 156 -1.92 14.24 20.79
N ARG A 157 -1.26 13.70 21.84
CA ARG A 157 0.15 13.28 21.75
C ARG A 157 0.37 12.10 20.80
N HIS A 158 -0.58 11.18 20.69
CA HIS A 158 -0.51 10.01 19.82
C HIS A 158 -0.72 10.40 18.35
N ASP A 159 -1.65 11.32 18.08
CA ASP A 159 -1.91 11.96 16.80
C ASP A 159 -0.70 12.77 16.33
N THR A 160 -0.02 13.48 17.22
CA THR A 160 1.18 14.23 16.86
C THR A 160 2.29 13.30 16.36
N ARG A 161 2.50 12.15 17.02
CA ARG A 161 3.45 11.13 16.58
C ARG A 161 3.02 10.51 15.25
N ALA A 162 1.75 10.17 15.10
CA ALA A 162 1.18 9.62 13.86
C ALA A 162 1.33 10.61 12.68
N ALA A 163 1.08 11.90 12.92
CA ALA A 163 1.27 12.95 11.93
C ALA A 163 2.73 13.06 11.45
N ARG A 164 3.70 13.02 12.39
CA ARG A 164 5.13 13.05 12.05
C ARG A 164 5.53 11.83 11.22
N ALA A 165 5.06 10.64 11.61
CA ALA A 165 5.31 9.41 10.84
C ALA A 165 4.75 9.51 9.41
N CYS A 166 3.55 10.07 9.23
CA CYS A 166 2.98 10.29 7.89
C CYS A 166 3.82 11.26 7.05
N VAL A 167 4.30 12.35 7.64
CA VAL A 167 5.18 13.31 6.94
C VAL A 167 6.51 12.66 6.56
N LEU A 168 7.12 11.91 7.47
CA LEU A 168 8.37 11.19 7.19
C LEU A 168 8.18 10.17 6.07
N ALA A 169 7.07 9.44 6.05
CA ALA A 169 6.74 8.52 4.97
C ALA A 169 6.57 9.25 3.63
N ALA A 170 5.88 10.39 3.61
CA ALA A 170 5.71 11.21 2.42
C ALA A 170 7.05 11.67 1.83
N VAL A 171 7.92 12.23 2.69
CA VAL A 171 9.24 12.74 2.31
C VAL A 171 10.14 11.60 1.86
N ALA A 172 10.19 10.49 2.60
CA ALA A 172 11.03 9.35 2.26
C ALA A 172 10.59 8.71 0.94
N ALA A 173 9.29 8.45 0.75
CA ALA A 173 8.78 7.89 -0.51
C ALA A 173 9.04 8.83 -1.70
N GLY A 174 8.78 10.14 -1.54
CA GLY A 174 9.06 11.13 -2.58
C GLY A 174 10.55 11.24 -2.92
N ALA A 175 11.42 11.29 -1.90
CA ALA A 175 12.87 11.36 -2.08
C ALA A 175 13.42 10.12 -2.79
N VAL A 176 12.97 8.92 -2.39
CA VAL A 176 13.34 7.66 -3.04
C VAL A 176 12.92 7.65 -4.51
N LEU A 177 11.72 8.13 -4.84
CA LEU A 177 11.23 8.13 -6.23
C LEU A 177 11.95 9.17 -7.12
N ILE A 178 12.28 10.34 -6.58
CA ILE A 178 12.90 11.44 -7.33
C ILE A 178 14.43 11.29 -7.45
N TYR A 179 15.05 10.45 -6.61
CA TYR A 179 16.51 10.28 -6.60
C TYR A 179 17.07 9.94 -8.00
N PRO A 180 17.92 10.78 -8.60
CA PRO A 180 18.38 10.58 -9.97
C PRO A 180 19.46 9.49 -10.00
N SER A 181 19.06 8.27 -10.36
CA SER A 181 19.97 7.13 -10.53
C SER A 181 19.61 6.35 -11.80
N PRO A 182 20.54 6.18 -12.76
CA PRO A 182 20.29 5.43 -13.98
C PRO A 182 20.00 3.93 -13.71
N ASP A 183 20.69 3.32 -12.75
CA ASP A 183 20.67 1.86 -12.55
C ASP A 183 19.92 1.41 -11.28
N GLY A 184 19.09 2.27 -10.69
CA GLY A 184 18.47 2.04 -9.37
C GLY A 184 16.94 1.98 -9.35
N LEU A 185 16.26 1.99 -10.49
CA LEU A 185 14.80 2.15 -10.51
C LEU A 185 14.07 1.01 -9.77
N SER A 186 14.49 -0.25 -9.97
CA SER A 186 13.85 -1.41 -9.34
C SER A 186 13.84 -1.32 -7.81
N LEU A 187 15.02 -1.15 -7.19
CA LEU A 187 15.15 -1.07 -5.74
C LEU A 187 14.44 0.16 -5.16
N ARG A 188 14.42 1.28 -5.90
CA ARG A 188 13.67 2.49 -5.49
C ARG A 188 12.17 2.23 -5.46
N LEU A 189 11.62 1.53 -6.46
CA LEU A 189 10.20 1.18 -6.47
C LEU A 189 9.83 0.24 -5.30
N VAL A 190 10.68 -0.73 -4.99
CA VAL A 190 10.50 -1.62 -3.83
C VAL A 190 10.54 -0.81 -2.53
N ALA A 191 11.54 0.06 -2.36
CA ALA A 191 11.70 0.89 -1.17
C ALA A 191 10.53 1.87 -0.98
N ALA A 192 10.10 2.55 -2.05
CA ALA A 192 8.94 3.44 -2.01
C ALA A 192 7.66 2.68 -1.63
N SER A 193 7.44 1.49 -2.22
CA SER A 193 6.30 0.64 -1.88
C SER A 193 6.34 0.21 -0.41
N ALA A 194 7.50 -0.22 0.09
CA ALA A 194 7.67 -0.61 1.49
C ALA A 194 7.35 0.53 2.46
N ILE A 195 7.79 1.76 2.16
CA ILE A 195 7.48 2.96 2.95
C ILE A 195 5.96 3.22 2.96
N LEU A 196 5.31 3.18 1.80
CA LEU A 196 3.87 3.43 1.69
C LEU A 196 3.05 2.35 2.39
N TYR A 197 3.45 1.08 2.30
CA TYR A 197 2.75 -0.02 2.97
C TYR A 197 2.94 0.04 4.50
N ALA A 198 4.14 0.38 4.97
CA ALA A 198 4.40 0.61 6.38
C ALA A 198 3.58 1.80 6.92
N PHE A 199 3.41 2.85 6.12
CA PHE A 199 2.51 3.96 6.43
C PHE A 199 1.06 3.48 6.61
N VAL A 200 0.51 2.71 5.67
CA VAL A 200 -0.86 2.20 5.79
C VAL A 200 -1.01 1.32 7.03
N ALA A 201 -0.04 0.45 7.32
CA ALA A 201 -0.03 -0.37 8.52
C ALA A 201 -0.03 0.48 9.80
N ALA A 202 0.74 1.58 9.84
CA ALA A 202 0.79 2.49 10.99
C ALA A 202 -0.54 3.23 11.22
N VAL A 203 -1.16 3.73 10.15
CA VAL A 203 -2.49 4.37 10.23
C VAL A 203 -3.56 3.37 10.69
N ALA A 204 -3.53 2.15 10.14
CA ALA A 204 -4.45 1.10 10.53
C ALA A 204 -4.25 0.66 11.99
N ALA A 205 -3.01 0.58 12.47
CA ALA A 205 -2.69 0.28 13.86
C ALA A 205 -3.19 1.37 14.82
N HIS A 206 -2.99 2.64 14.45
CA HIS A 206 -3.50 3.79 15.21
C HIS A 206 -5.05 3.76 15.28
N ALA A 207 -5.74 3.57 14.16
CA ALA A 207 -7.20 3.45 14.12
C ALA A 207 -7.69 2.24 14.95
N ARG A 208 -6.99 1.11 14.88
CA ARG A 208 -7.34 -0.12 15.61
C ARG A 208 -7.20 0.05 17.12
N ALA A 209 -6.21 0.82 17.57
CA ALA A 209 -6.04 1.17 18.98
C ALA A 209 -7.19 2.07 19.47
N ARG A 210 -7.61 3.06 18.67
CA ARG A 210 -8.76 3.93 19.02
C ARG A 210 -10.08 3.18 19.14
N VAL A 211 -10.36 2.27 18.20
CA VAL A 211 -11.54 1.39 18.26
C VAL A 211 -11.50 0.42 19.47
N ALA A 212 -10.32 0.16 20.03
CA ALA A 212 -10.18 -0.72 21.19
C ALA A 212 -10.35 0.01 22.54
N SER A 213 -10.21 1.33 22.58
CA SER A 213 -10.44 2.15 23.78
C SER A 213 -11.91 2.60 23.79
N PRO A 214 -12.79 2.01 24.62
CA PRO A 214 -14.12 2.57 24.79
C PRO A 214 -13.98 3.97 25.40
N GLU A 215 -14.67 4.96 24.85
CA GLU A 215 -14.82 6.25 25.52
C GLU A 215 -15.36 5.99 26.92
N THR A 216 -14.66 6.46 27.96
CA THR A 216 -15.24 6.58 29.30
C THR A 216 -16.51 7.42 29.16
N PRO A 217 -17.70 6.91 29.50
CA PRO A 217 -18.91 7.70 29.45
C PRO A 217 -18.70 8.92 30.34
N VAL A 218 -18.84 10.12 29.77
CA VAL A 218 -18.89 11.35 30.58
C VAL A 218 -20.09 11.20 31.50
N THR A 219 -19.83 11.01 32.79
CA THR A 219 -20.89 10.88 33.78
C THR A 219 -21.70 12.17 33.81
N PRO A 220 -23.05 12.11 33.87
CA PRO A 220 -23.91 13.29 33.89
C PRO A 220 -23.58 14.34 34.96
N SER A 221 -22.83 13.97 36.00
CA SER A 221 -22.40 14.85 37.09
C SER A 221 -21.47 16.00 36.66
N GLU A 222 -20.74 15.89 35.55
CA GLU A 222 -19.85 16.96 35.08
C GLU A 222 -20.59 18.06 34.28
N ARG A 223 -21.85 17.82 33.91
CA ARG A 223 -22.66 18.78 33.15
C ARG A 223 -23.34 19.83 34.04
N SER A 224 -23.31 19.64 35.36
CA SER A 224 -23.92 20.53 36.37
C SER A 224 -22.92 21.54 36.98
N ALA A 225 -21.64 21.49 36.61
CA ALA A 225 -20.60 22.36 37.15
C ALA A 225 -20.11 23.45 36.16
N ARG A 226 -20.89 23.75 35.12
CA ARG A 226 -20.64 24.85 34.18
C ARG A 226 -21.85 25.77 34.10
#